data_AF-A0A9X8ZXL4-F1
#
_entry.id   AF-A0A9X8ZXL4-F1
#
_cell.length_a   1.000
_cell.length_b   1.000
_cell.length_c   1.000
_cell.angle_alpha   90.00
_cell.angle_beta   90.00
_cell.angle_gamma   90.00
#
_symmetry.space_group_name_H-M   'P 1'
#
loop_
_entity.id
_entity.type
_entity.pdbx_description
1 polymer ?
#
loop_
_entity_poly.entity_id
_entity_poly.type
_entity_poly.pdbx_seq_one_letter_code
_entity_poly.pdbx_strand_id
1 'polypeptide(L)'
;DKYGLEANKAVYNGPFTLSEWKHEASFTMKKNDKYWDKKEVKLDEVNYQIVKEISTAVNLYETDKVDRAVISTEFVDKYKN
;
A
#
# COMPACT_ATOMS: atom_id res chain seq x y z
N ASP A 1 -25.44 -5.54 -5.51
CA ASP A 1 -24.99 -4.26 -6.11
C ASP A 1 -23.90 -3.51 -5.32
N LYS A 2 -23.70 -3.74 -4.02
CA LYS A 2 -22.64 -3.06 -3.24
C LYS A 2 -21.36 -3.87 -3.01
N TYR A 3 -21.23 -5.02 -3.68
CA TYR A 3 -20.06 -5.89 -3.50
C TYR A 3 -18.82 -5.25 -4.09
N GLY A 4 -17.70 -5.26 -3.35
CA GLY A 4 -16.41 -4.75 -3.81
C GLY A 4 -16.25 -3.23 -3.78
N LEU A 5 -17.27 -2.47 -3.39
CA LEU A 5 -17.20 -0.99 -3.38
C LEU A 5 -16.62 -0.41 -2.09
N GLU A 6 -16.49 -1.21 -1.04
CA GLU A 6 -15.99 -0.80 0.28
C GLU A 6 -15.15 -1.93 0.88
N ALA A 7 -14.21 -1.58 1.76
CA ALA A 7 -13.32 -2.54 2.43
C ALA A 7 -14.09 -3.68 3.13
N ASN A 8 -15.26 -3.38 3.72
CA ASN A 8 -16.10 -4.36 4.41
C ASN A 8 -17.15 -5.03 3.51
N LYS A 9 -17.13 -4.79 2.19
CA LYS A 9 -18.07 -5.37 1.22
C LYS A 9 -17.39 -6.30 0.21
N ALA A 10 -16.20 -6.80 0.52
CA ALA A 10 -15.51 -7.82 -0.27
C ALA A 10 -15.06 -8.99 0.61
N VAL A 11 -14.84 -10.15 -0.02
CA VAL A 11 -14.28 -11.34 0.63
C VAL A 11 -12.81 -11.47 0.26
N TYR A 12 -11.97 -11.81 1.24
CA TYR A 12 -10.53 -11.92 1.08
C TYR A 12 -10.04 -13.33 1.42
N ASN A 13 -9.24 -13.91 0.53
CA ASN A 13 -8.60 -15.22 0.70
C ASN A 13 -7.07 -15.18 0.53
N GLY A 14 -6.49 -13.99 0.34
CA GLY A 14 -5.04 -13.77 0.21
C GLY A 14 -4.35 -13.48 1.54
N PRO A 15 -3.04 -13.16 1.52
CA PRO A 15 -2.21 -12.93 2.72
C PRO A 15 -2.61 -11.69 3.52
N PHE A 16 -3.33 -10.74 2.91
CA PHE A 16 -3.84 -9.55 3.56
C PHE A 16 -5.33 -9.36 3.28
N THR A 17 -5.99 -8.61 4.15
CA THR A 17 -7.34 -8.08 3.97
C THR A 17 -7.29 -6.56 3.95
N LEU A 18 -8.08 -5.93 3.08
CA LEU A 18 -8.26 -4.48 3.09
C LEU A 18 -9.06 -4.09 4.35
N SER A 19 -8.39 -3.44 5.31
CA SER A 19 -8.98 -3.07 6.59
C SER A 19 -9.56 -1.66 6.59
N GLU A 20 -8.95 -0.74 5.85
CA GLU A 20 -9.41 0.63 5.67
C GLU A 20 -9.26 1.05 4.21
N TRP A 21 -10.24 1.77 3.68
CA TRP A 21 -10.18 2.35 2.36
C TRP A 21 -10.79 3.75 2.40
N LYS A 22 -9.93 4.76 2.21
CA LYS A 22 -10.33 6.14 1.96
C LYS A 22 -10.21 6.37 0.46
N HIS A 23 -11.35 6.38 -0.22
CA HIS A 23 -11.42 6.56 -1.67
C HIS A 23 -10.55 7.73 -2.12
N GLU A 24 -9.76 7.49 -3.18
CA GLU A 24 -8.84 8.46 -3.79
C GLU A 24 -7.69 8.98 -2.90
N ALA A 25 -7.59 8.56 -1.62
CA ALA A 25 -6.60 9.06 -0.68
C ALA A 25 -5.64 7.99 -0.17
N SER A 26 -6.15 6.91 0.44
CA SER A 26 -5.30 5.90 1.09
C SER A 26 -6.04 4.59 1.33
N PHE A 27 -5.28 3.54 1.60
CA PHE A 27 -5.83 2.29 2.12
C PHE A 27 -4.82 1.54 2.97
N THR A 28 -5.34 0.69 3.86
CA THR A 28 -4.55 -0.13 4.76
C THR A 28 -4.91 -1.59 4.57
N MET A 29 -3.89 -2.43 4.45
CA MET A 29 -4.02 -3.87 4.36
C MET A 29 -3.44 -4.51 5.60
N LYS A 30 -4.23 -5.30 6.33
CA LYS A 30 -3.79 -6.04 7.51
C LYS A 30 -3.60 -7.51 7.19
N LYS A 31 -2.63 -8.15 7.83
CA LYS A 31 -2.37 -9.58 7.70
C LYS A 31 -3.65 -10.39 7.93
N ASN A 32 -3.90 -11.36 7.04
CA ASN A 32 -5.09 -12.19 7.08
C ASN A 32 -4.87 -13.43 7.94
N ASP A 33 -5.45 -13.46 9.13
CA ASP A 33 -5.37 -14.61 10.05
C ASP A 33 -6.06 -15.88 9.55
N LYS A 34 -6.86 -15.78 8.48
CA LYS A 34 -7.53 -16.92 7.83
C LYS A 34 -6.77 -17.42 6.60
N TYR A 35 -5.68 -16.77 6.21
CA TYR A 35 -4.85 -17.22 5.09
C TYR A 35 -4.12 -18.52 5.45
N TRP A 36 -4.13 -19.49 4.53
CA TRP A 36 -3.58 -20.82 4.77
C TRP A 36 -2.07 -20.79 5.09
N ASP A 37 -1.34 -19.86 4.46
CA ASP A 37 0.11 -19.70 4.65
C ASP A 37 0.47 -18.44 5.46
N LYS A 38 -0.39 -18.05 6.42
CA LYS A 38 -0.16 -16.85 7.26
C LYS A 38 1.13 -16.86 8.08
N LYS A 39 1.77 -18.03 8.24
CA LYS A 39 3.06 -18.15 8.94
C LYS A 39 4.22 -17.56 8.14
N GLU A 40 4.12 -17.56 6.81
CA GLU A 40 5.12 -16.96 5.93
C GLU A 40 4.92 -15.47 5.70
N VAL A 41 3.73 -14.95 5.99
CA VAL A 41 3.47 -13.50 5.97
C VAL A 41 4.12 -12.83 7.18
N LYS A 42 5.22 -12.09 6.96
CA LYS A 42 5.98 -11.45 8.05
C LYS A 42 5.53 -10.02 8.38
N LEU A 43 4.89 -9.33 7.43
CA LEU A 43 4.36 -7.99 7.65
C LEU A 43 3.00 -8.07 8.35
N ASP A 44 2.81 -7.25 9.37
CA ASP A 44 1.53 -7.14 10.08
C ASP A 44 0.54 -6.26 9.33
N GLU A 45 1.05 -5.18 8.72
CA GLU A 45 0.25 -4.19 8.02
C GLU A 45 1.04 -3.58 6.86
N VAL A 46 0.32 -3.16 5.82
CA VAL A 46 0.85 -2.37 4.70
C VAL A 46 -0.03 -1.14 4.51
N ASN A 47 0.58 0.04 4.57
CA ASN A 47 -0.09 1.32 4.42
C ASN A 47 0.20 1.92 3.04
N TYR A 48 -0.86 2.23 2.29
CA TYR A 48 -0.77 2.85 0.98
C TYR A 48 -1.33 4.27 1.01
N GLN A 49 -0.58 5.20 0.43
CA GLN A 49 -1.02 6.56 0.15
C GLN A 49 -1.06 6.78 -1.36
N ILE A 50 -2.15 7.36 -1.86
CA ILE A 50 -2.30 7.70 -3.27
C ILE A 50 -1.66 9.06 -3.48
N VAL A 51 -0.47 9.07 -4.08
CA VAL A 51 0.29 10.28 -4.39
C VAL A 51 0.40 10.42 -5.90
N LYS A 52 -0.18 11.51 -6.43
CA LYS A 52 -0.23 11.77 -7.88
C LYS A 52 1.05 12.41 -8.42
N GLU A 53 1.72 13.22 -7.59
CA GLU A 53 2.92 13.97 -7.97
C GLU A 53 4.19 13.23 -7.54
N ILE A 54 5.11 13.02 -8.49
CA ILE A 54 6.36 12.27 -8.25
C ILE A 54 7.25 12.99 -7.24
N SER A 55 7.34 14.32 -7.32
CA SER A 55 8.12 15.13 -6.37
C SER A 55 7.65 14.94 -4.93
N THR A 56 6.33 14.86 -4.72
CA THR A 56 5.74 14.56 -3.41
C THR A 56 6.09 13.15 -2.96
N ALA A 57 6.02 12.15 -3.85
CA ALA A 57 6.37 10.78 -3.51
C ALA A 57 7.86 10.65 -3.12
N VAL A 58 8.76 11.32 -3.85
CA VAL A 58 10.18 11.40 -3.54
C VAL A 58 10.42 12.06 -2.18
N ASN A 59 9.80 13.21 -1.91
CA ASN A 59 9.93 13.89 -0.63
C ASN A 59 9.44 13.03 0.55
N LEU A 60 8.33 12.30 0.37
CA LEU A 60 7.83 11.38 1.40
C LEU A 60 8.83 10.25 1.68
N TYR A 61 9.55 9.77 0.66
CA TYR A 61 10.60 8.77 0.83
C TYR A 61 11.81 9.37 1.55
N GLU A 62 12.27 10.56 1.14
CA GLU A 62 13.41 11.24 1.76
C GLU A 62 13.16 11.70 3.21
N THR A 63 11.89 11.76 3.62
CA THR A 63 11.47 12.15 4.98
C THR A 63 11.00 10.97 5.83
N ASP A 64 11.35 9.73 5.42
CA ASP A 64 11.01 8.47 6.09
C ASP A 64 9.51 8.28 6.36
N LYS A 65 8.65 8.87 5.51
CA LYS A 65 7.19 8.73 5.59
C LYS A 65 6.67 7.54 4.79
N VAL A 66 7.42 7.10 3.79
CA VAL A 66 7.14 5.90 3.01
C VAL A 66 8.41 5.10 2.78
N ASP A 67 8.29 3.77 2.79
CA ASP A 67 9.43 2.88 2.53
C ASP A 67 9.68 2.65 1.03
N ARG A 68 8.75 3.09 0.17
CA ARG A 68 8.83 2.96 -1.28
C ARG A 68 8.15 4.15 -1.97
N ALA A 69 8.80 4.71 -2.98
CA ALA A 69 8.23 5.71 -3.87
C ALA A 69 8.45 5.34 -5.34
N VAL A 70 7.55 5.82 -6.21
CA VAL A 70 7.76 5.80 -7.66
C VAL A 70 8.65 6.98 -8.02
N ILE A 71 9.61 6.75 -8.91
CA ILE A 71 10.49 7.78 -9.46
C ILE A 71 10.33 7.85 -10.99
N SER A 72 10.52 9.03 -11.57
CA SER A 72 10.63 9.26 -13.03
C SER A 72 12.08 9.18 -13.50
N THR A 73 12.28 9.21 -14.82
CA THR A 73 13.62 9.19 -15.44
C THR A 73 14.53 10.30 -14.93
N GLU A 74 13.98 11.46 -14.59
CA GLU A 74 14.74 12.60 -14.04
C GLU A 74 15.37 12.32 -12.67
N PHE A 75 14.85 11.34 -11.94
CA PHE A 75 15.36 10.91 -10.64
C PHE A 75 16.16 9.60 -10.70
N VAL A 76 16.21 8.92 -11.86
CA VAL A 76 16.93 7.64 -11.99
C VAL A 76 18.41 7.84 -11.65
N ASP A 77 19.07 8.85 -12.22
CA ASP A 77 20.49 9.09 -11.96
C ASP A 77 20.79 9.42 -10.48
N LYS A 78 19.82 10.01 -9.76
CA LYS A 78 19.93 10.33 -8.34
C LYS A 78 19.89 9.10 -7.43
N TYR A 79 19.12 8.08 -7.79
CA TYR A 79 18.86 6.90 -6.94
C TYR A 79 19.39 5.57 -7.52
N LYS A 80 20.21 5.62 -8.57
CA LYS A 80 20.75 4.42 -9.24
C LYS A 80 21.84 3.69 -8.43
N ASN A 81 22.50 4.39 -7.52
CA ASN A 81 23.63 3.91 -6.71
C ASN A 81 23.31 3.97 -5.21
#